data_AF-A0A9D4U428-F1
#
_entry.id   AF-A0A9D4U428-F1
#
_cell.length_a   1.000
_cell.length_b   1.000
_cell.length_c   1.000
_cell.angle_alpha   90.00
_cell.angle_beta   90.00
_cell.angle_gamma   90.00
#
_symmetry.space_group_name_H-M   'P 1'
#
loop_
_entity.id
_entity.type
_entity.pdbx_description
1 polymer ?
#
loop_
_entity_poly.entity_id
_entity_poly.type
_entity_poly.pdbx_seq_one_letter_code
_entity_poly.pdbx_strand_id
1 'polypeptide(L)'
;MAALNTQSPAVKPNFKTPEGRYKLSHEKTHFPGLHYGHVKAVTQVTMAHLKDKPATTSSVINSGISASSSVKMVTQRFLGSANGVKTFGFGSGTTNKLPGGNSKLTAAASLGQGASNGPAVASYDGEGTYMIFNVGDTLFISDYNSQDKDPIKAIIFSNLNPVCHAFDPEAKDGHDLLVGMSSGDVYSVSLRQQLQDPGKKLFGAMHYNKDGSINNSRCTALAWVPQGDGQFVVAHADGNLYIYDKSKEGSGDASFPPVKEVTQFLVVHARSSKSNPLARWHICQGAINSLAFSSDGTYLATVGRDGYLKIFEFKLEQLICGGKSYFGALLCCAWSMDSKYVLTGGEDDLVQVWSMEDRAVVAWAEGHNSWVSGVAFDSFWTPPPSDGTGDAVTYRFGSVGQDTQLLLWDLSMDEVVMPLRRLTPSGGSPTFSSGSGHSAHWDNAQHRVGVLQPPPVRREVPKLAPVVAHRVHVEPLSGLIFTKDAILTVCHEGHVKQVEQWAKQTLETQSRVMMDQTN
;
A
#
# COMPACT_ATOMS: atom_id res chain seq x y z
N MET A 1 -45.46 -7.99 -13.31
CA MET A 1 -45.28 -6.80 -12.46
C MET A 1 -43.98 -6.14 -12.87
N ALA A 2 -44.03 -4.85 -13.19
CA ALA A 2 -42.87 -4.10 -13.69
C ALA A 2 -41.77 -4.02 -12.62
N ALA A 3 -40.55 -4.39 -13.00
CA ALA A 3 -39.37 -4.12 -12.19
C ALA A 3 -39.18 -2.60 -12.12
N LEU A 4 -39.32 -2.04 -10.92
CA LEU A 4 -38.95 -0.67 -10.61
C LEU A 4 -37.45 -0.54 -10.86
N ASN A 5 -37.12 0.08 -11.99
CA ASN A 5 -35.78 0.52 -12.32
C ASN A 5 -35.47 1.72 -11.40
N THR A 6 -35.11 1.45 -10.15
CA THR A 6 -34.59 2.47 -9.24
C THR A 6 -33.25 2.91 -9.80
N GLN A 7 -33.24 4.02 -10.54
CA GLN A 7 -32.02 4.72 -10.90
C GLN A 7 -31.18 4.89 -9.63
N SER A 8 -29.99 4.28 -9.61
CA SER A 8 -29.01 4.54 -8.57
C SER A 8 -28.79 6.06 -8.52
N PRO A 9 -28.91 6.71 -7.34
CA PRO A 9 -28.82 8.16 -7.26
C PRO A 9 -27.46 8.61 -7.80
N ALA A 10 -27.50 9.54 -8.75
CA ALA A 10 -26.33 10.01 -9.48
C ALA A 10 -25.24 10.53 -8.52
N VAL A 11 -24.00 10.14 -8.78
CA VAL A 11 -22.83 10.63 -8.02
C VAL A 11 -22.70 12.13 -8.26
N LYS A 12 -22.82 12.93 -7.19
CA LYS A 12 -22.64 14.38 -7.26
C LYS A 12 -21.14 14.69 -7.51
N PRO A 13 -20.80 15.58 -8.44
CA PRO A 13 -19.41 15.83 -8.82
C PRO A 13 -18.64 16.71 -7.83
N ASN A 14 -19.29 17.23 -6.78
CA ASN A 14 -18.67 18.09 -5.79
C ASN A 14 -19.30 17.93 -4.41
N PHE A 15 -18.53 18.27 -3.38
CA PHE A 15 -18.96 18.42 -2.00
C PHE A 15 -18.28 19.64 -1.36
N LYS A 16 -18.67 19.96 -0.13
CA LYS A 16 -18.13 21.10 0.63
C LYS A 16 -17.69 20.64 2.00
N THR A 17 -16.64 21.27 2.46
CA THR A 17 -16.17 21.27 3.84
C THR A 17 -16.16 22.71 4.36
N PRO A 18 -15.96 22.94 5.67
CA PRO A 18 -15.81 24.29 6.21
C PRO A 18 -14.70 25.10 5.52
N GLU A 19 -13.60 24.47 5.10
CA GLU A 19 -12.47 25.14 4.46
C GLU A 19 -12.62 25.34 2.94
N GLY A 20 -13.53 24.65 2.26
CA GLY A 20 -13.63 24.81 0.81
C GLY A 20 -14.60 23.89 0.07
N ARG A 21 -14.64 24.07 -1.25
CA ARG A 21 -15.33 23.17 -2.18
C ARG A 21 -14.36 22.14 -2.69
N TYR A 22 -14.81 20.89 -2.76
CA TYR A 22 -14.11 19.80 -3.42
C TYR A 22 -14.87 19.41 -4.68
N LYS A 23 -14.15 19.14 -5.77
CA LYS A 23 -14.74 18.71 -7.05
C LYS A 23 -13.94 17.55 -7.63
N LEU A 24 -14.65 16.58 -8.20
CA LEU A 24 -14.06 15.55 -9.04
C LEU A 24 -13.34 16.22 -10.22
N SER A 25 -12.02 16.06 -10.30
CA SER A 25 -11.19 16.62 -11.36
C SER A 25 -10.90 15.58 -12.44
N HIS A 26 -10.42 14.40 -12.04
CA HIS A 26 -9.92 13.37 -12.94
C HIS A 26 -10.39 11.96 -12.55
N GLU A 27 -10.48 11.09 -13.54
CA GLU A 27 -10.80 9.67 -13.40
C GLU A 27 -9.86 8.86 -14.28
N LYS A 28 -9.11 7.94 -13.68
CA LYS A 28 -8.25 6.96 -14.37
C LYS A 28 -8.91 5.59 -14.32
N THR A 29 -8.92 4.91 -15.46
CA THR A 29 -9.60 3.62 -15.64
C THR A 29 -8.73 2.64 -16.41
N HIS A 30 -9.17 1.39 -16.47
CA HIS A 30 -8.60 0.38 -17.35
C HIS A 30 -9.37 0.33 -18.70
N PHE A 31 -8.85 -0.38 -19.69
CA PHE A 31 -9.45 -0.44 -21.03
C PHE A 31 -10.86 -1.07 -21.01
N PRO A 32 -11.86 -0.50 -21.71
CA PRO A 32 -13.28 -0.89 -21.63
C PRO A 32 -13.65 -2.24 -22.29
N GLY A 33 -12.70 -3.17 -22.48
CA GLY A 33 -12.92 -4.47 -23.14
C GLY A 33 -12.78 -5.69 -22.23
N LEU A 34 -12.33 -5.54 -20.99
CA LEU A 34 -12.03 -6.66 -20.10
C LEU A 34 -13.24 -6.99 -19.22
N HIS A 35 -14.00 -8.01 -19.61
CA HIS A 35 -15.09 -8.55 -18.78
C HIS A 35 -14.50 -9.36 -17.64
N TYR A 36 -14.17 -8.70 -16.53
CA TYR A 36 -13.82 -9.40 -15.29
C TYR A 36 -15.11 -9.87 -14.63
N GLY A 37 -15.29 -11.19 -14.52
CA GLY A 37 -16.40 -11.74 -13.73
C GLY A 37 -16.35 -11.20 -12.30
N HIS A 38 -17.51 -10.89 -11.73
CA HIS A 38 -17.78 -10.28 -10.41
C HIS A 38 -17.00 -10.83 -9.18
N VAL A 39 -16.15 -11.84 -9.35
CA VAL A 39 -15.36 -12.51 -8.30
C VAL A 39 -13.86 -12.11 -8.34
N LYS A 40 -13.41 -11.32 -9.33
CA LYS A 40 -11.97 -11.02 -9.57
C LYS A 40 -11.50 -9.59 -9.25
N ALA A 41 -12.33 -8.77 -8.62
CA ALA A 41 -12.08 -7.33 -8.51
C ALA A 41 -11.59 -6.94 -7.11
N VAL A 42 -10.29 -7.12 -6.84
CA VAL A 42 -9.61 -6.47 -5.71
C VAL A 42 -8.65 -5.46 -6.31
N THR A 43 -8.95 -4.18 -6.15
CA THR A 43 -8.10 -3.09 -6.63
C THR A 43 -7.51 -2.36 -5.44
N GLN A 44 -6.20 -2.38 -5.33
CA GLN A 44 -5.43 -1.44 -4.51
C GLN A 44 -4.88 -0.35 -5.42
N VAL A 45 -4.65 0.84 -4.86
CA VAL A 45 -3.85 1.89 -5.48
C VAL A 45 -2.68 2.22 -4.57
N THR A 46 -1.51 2.46 -5.15
CA THR A 46 -0.29 2.90 -4.45
C THR A 46 0.32 4.05 -5.22
N MET A 47 0.72 5.08 -4.48
CA MET A 47 1.44 6.21 -5.02
C MET A 47 2.94 5.92 -5.00
N ALA A 48 3.60 6.12 -6.13
CA ALA A 48 5.04 5.95 -6.26
C ALA A 48 5.68 7.27 -6.68
N HIS A 49 6.75 7.67 -6.00
CA HIS A 49 7.46 8.92 -6.26
C HIS A 49 8.88 8.58 -6.67
N LEU A 50 9.18 8.68 -7.96
CA LEU A 50 10.53 8.43 -8.47
C LEU A 50 11.34 9.72 -8.38
N LYS A 51 12.34 9.72 -7.50
CA LYS A 51 13.33 10.79 -7.36
C LYS A 51 14.43 10.64 -8.41
N ASP A 52 15.17 11.73 -8.62
CA ASP A 52 16.32 11.78 -9.53
C ASP A 52 17.33 10.67 -9.21
N LYS A 53 18.00 10.15 -10.24
CA LYS A 53 19.10 9.21 -10.02
C LYS A 53 20.28 10.07 -9.53
N PRO A 54 20.90 9.82 -8.35
CA PRO A 54 22.17 10.45 -8.07
C PRO A 54 23.09 10.08 -9.23
N ALA A 55 23.58 11.10 -9.94
CA ALA A 55 24.55 10.91 -11.01
C ALA A 55 25.65 10.04 -10.42
N THR A 56 25.74 8.79 -10.88
CA THR A 56 26.95 8.01 -10.70
C THR A 56 28.02 8.86 -11.34
N THR A 57 28.86 9.51 -10.52
CA THR A 57 30.08 10.14 -11.00
C THR A 57 30.84 9.06 -11.73
N SER A 58 30.73 9.05 -13.05
CA SER A 58 31.65 8.36 -13.92
C SER A 58 32.99 9.01 -13.65
N SER A 59 33.77 8.41 -12.75
CA SER A 59 35.18 8.74 -12.63
C SER A 59 35.80 8.41 -13.98
N VAL A 60 36.00 9.45 -14.79
CA VAL A 60 36.91 9.41 -15.93
C VAL A 60 38.26 9.01 -15.35
N ILE A 61 38.65 7.75 -15.56
CA ILE A 61 39.98 7.27 -15.21
C ILE A 61 40.93 7.98 -16.17
N ASN A 62 41.54 9.06 -15.70
CA ASN A 62 42.71 9.63 -16.35
C ASN A 62 43.89 8.71 -16.03
N SER A 63 44.47 8.13 -17.07
CA SER A 63 45.63 7.24 -16.99
C SER A 63 46.85 7.99 -16.45
N GLY A 64 47.12 7.84 -15.15
CA GLY A 64 48.37 8.22 -14.50
C GLY A 64 49.07 6.97 -13.98
N ILE A 65 50.18 6.60 -14.61
CA ILE A 65 51.05 5.49 -14.23
C ILE A 65 51.74 5.84 -12.89
N SER A 66 51.48 5.08 -11.83
CA SER A 66 52.50 4.79 -10.81
C SER A 66 52.16 3.48 -10.08
N ALA A 67 53.21 2.72 -9.78
CA ALA A 67 53.16 1.32 -9.40
C ALA A 67 53.04 1.11 -7.88
N SER A 68 52.25 0.13 -7.44
CA SER A 68 52.73 -1.07 -6.71
C SER A 68 51.63 -1.92 -6.05
N SER A 69 51.85 -3.24 -6.11
CA SER A 69 51.29 -4.35 -5.30
C SER A 69 49.83 -4.84 -5.49
N SER A 70 49.71 -5.80 -6.41
CA SER A 70 49.17 -7.17 -6.20
C SER A 70 47.79 -7.40 -5.58
N VAL A 71 46.79 -7.76 -6.40
CA VAL A 71 46.05 -9.05 -6.34
C VAL A 71 45.64 -9.44 -7.76
N LYS A 72 46.04 -10.63 -8.24
CA LYS A 72 45.77 -11.13 -9.60
C LYS A 72 44.40 -11.81 -9.67
N MET A 73 43.50 -11.34 -10.53
CA MET A 73 42.41 -12.16 -11.11
C MET A 73 42.87 -12.73 -12.45
N VAL A 74 42.71 -14.04 -12.63
CA VAL A 74 42.97 -14.76 -13.87
C VAL A 74 41.71 -14.74 -14.74
N THR A 75 41.78 -14.06 -15.88
CA THR A 75 40.80 -14.20 -16.98
C THR A 75 41.35 -15.18 -18.01
N GLN A 76 40.67 -16.31 -18.22
CA GLN A 76 40.91 -17.17 -19.39
C GLN A 76 39.95 -16.76 -20.51
N ARG A 77 40.52 -16.17 -21.57
CA ARG A 77 39.91 -16.04 -22.89
C ARG A 77 40.01 -17.38 -23.61
N PHE A 78 38.91 -17.89 -24.13
CA PHE A 78 38.96 -18.95 -25.15
C PHE A 78 38.59 -18.37 -26.51
N LEU A 79 39.58 -18.32 -27.40
CA LEU A 79 39.40 -18.20 -28.86
C LEU A 79 39.19 -19.62 -29.41
N GLY A 80 38.27 -19.74 -30.38
CA GLY A 80 37.96 -21.00 -31.02
C GLY A 80 39.09 -21.52 -31.92
N SER A 81 39.18 -22.84 -32.02
CA SER A 81 39.69 -23.51 -33.21
C SER A 81 39.10 -24.92 -33.31
N ALA A 82 38.91 -25.32 -34.55
CA ALA A 82 38.09 -26.42 -35.02
C ALA A 82 38.72 -27.82 -34.90
N ASN A 83 37.85 -28.83 -34.95
CA ASN A 83 37.91 -30.09 -35.71
C ASN A 83 37.60 -31.34 -34.88
N GLY A 84 36.80 -32.24 -35.46
CA GLY A 84 36.92 -33.69 -35.21
C GLY A 84 35.68 -34.42 -34.72
N VAL A 85 34.75 -34.69 -35.64
CA VAL A 85 34.07 -35.97 -35.91
C VAL A 85 33.95 -37.03 -34.78
N LYS A 86 32.71 -37.46 -34.50
CA LYS A 86 32.18 -38.86 -34.47
C LYS A 86 30.82 -38.86 -33.73
N THR A 87 29.70 -38.83 -34.45
CA THR A 87 28.79 -39.97 -34.68
C THR A 87 28.47 -40.81 -33.45
N PHE A 88 27.22 -40.78 -32.98
CA PHE A 88 26.33 -41.95 -32.86
C PHE A 88 24.89 -41.44 -32.75
N GLY A 89 24.00 -42.00 -33.56
CA GLY A 89 22.57 -41.70 -33.56
C GLY A 89 21.76 -42.95 -33.28
N PHE A 90 20.51 -42.74 -32.86
CA PHE A 90 19.29 -43.53 -33.07
C PHE A 90 18.16 -42.62 -32.54
N GLY A 91 16.99 -42.42 -33.15
CA GLY A 91 16.34 -42.94 -34.34
C GLY A 91 14.85 -42.63 -34.21
N SER A 92 14.25 -41.99 -35.22
CA SER A 92 12.81 -41.94 -35.58
C SER A 92 12.71 -40.76 -36.56
N GLY A 93 12.25 -40.88 -37.79
CA GLY A 93 11.09 -41.60 -38.31
C GLY A 93 10.52 -40.67 -39.38
N THR A 94 10.68 -41.05 -40.64
CA THR A 94 10.42 -40.31 -41.88
C THR A 94 8.96 -39.85 -42.05
N THR A 95 8.72 -38.70 -42.73
CA THR A 95 8.11 -38.66 -44.09
C THR A 95 8.07 -37.25 -44.72
N ASN A 96 8.54 -37.21 -45.98
CA ASN A 96 8.01 -36.53 -47.17
C ASN A 96 8.15 -35.02 -47.44
N LYS A 97 9.11 -34.76 -48.35
CA LYS A 97 9.26 -33.77 -49.44
C LYS A 97 7.97 -33.14 -50.02
N LEU A 98 8.08 -31.87 -50.42
CA LEU A 98 8.01 -31.37 -51.83
C LEU A 98 8.49 -29.89 -51.91
N PRO A 99 8.86 -29.36 -53.11
CA PRO A 99 9.94 -28.38 -53.28
C PRO A 99 9.53 -27.03 -53.90
N GLY A 100 10.42 -26.05 -53.80
CA GLY A 100 10.48 -24.83 -54.63
C GLY A 100 11.49 -23.85 -54.02
N GLY A 101 12.57 -23.39 -54.64
CA GLY A 101 12.83 -23.21 -56.06
C GLY A 101 13.00 -21.71 -56.34
N ASN A 102 14.21 -21.21 -56.04
CA ASN A 102 14.89 -19.97 -56.49
C ASN A 102 14.07 -18.86 -57.19
N SER A 103 14.32 -17.59 -56.81
CA SER A 103 15.26 -16.73 -57.55
C SER A 103 15.40 -15.33 -56.94
N LYS A 104 16.66 -14.87 -56.89
CA LYS A 104 17.08 -13.48 -56.69
C LYS A 104 16.71 -12.67 -57.92
N LEU A 105 16.37 -11.39 -57.75
CA LEU A 105 16.67 -10.32 -58.69
C LEU A 105 16.97 -9.03 -57.93
N THR A 106 18.07 -8.41 -58.34
CA THR A 106 18.66 -7.15 -57.90
C THR A 106 18.19 -5.99 -58.77
N ALA A 107 18.00 -4.80 -58.17
CA ALA A 107 18.60 -3.51 -58.56
C ALA A 107 17.65 -2.28 -58.62
N ALA A 108 18.21 -1.18 -58.11
CA ALA A 108 18.09 0.24 -58.50
C ALA A 108 16.94 1.14 -57.97
N ALA A 109 17.32 1.93 -56.94
CA ALA A 109 17.17 3.39 -56.76
C ALA A 109 15.97 4.15 -57.35
N SER A 110 15.27 4.92 -56.52
CA SER A 110 15.38 6.40 -56.45
C SER A 110 14.36 7.00 -55.47
N LEU A 111 14.61 8.25 -55.08
CA LEU A 111 14.07 8.95 -53.91
C LEU A 111 12.55 9.16 -53.90
N GLY A 112 12.00 9.11 -52.68
CA GLY A 112 10.73 9.76 -52.32
C GLY A 112 10.68 9.95 -50.81
N GLN A 113 10.94 11.17 -50.33
CA GLN A 113 10.74 11.55 -48.94
C GLN A 113 9.26 11.37 -48.57
N GLY A 114 9.02 10.59 -47.52
CA GLY A 114 7.74 10.50 -46.83
C GLY A 114 8.01 10.18 -45.39
N ALA A 115 7.98 11.19 -44.53
CA ALA A 115 8.13 11.05 -43.08
C ALA A 115 7.03 10.11 -42.56
N SER A 116 7.42 8.93 -42.09
CA SER A 116 6.56 8.06 -41.30
C SER A 116 6.87 8.31 -39.83
N ASN A 117 5.95 8.99 -39.14
CA ASN A 117 5.91 9.03 -37.69
C ASN A 117 5.64 7.59 -37.20
N GLY A 118 6.69 6.89 -36.81
CA GLY A 118 6.56 5.80 -35.84
C GLY A 118 6.16 6.40 -34.47
N PRO A 119 5.47 5.65 -33.59
CA PRO A 119 5.17 6.15 -32.26
C PRO A 119 6.49 6.46 -31.57
N ALA A 120 6.68 7.74 -31.21
CA ALA A 120 7.79 8.14 -30.38
C ALA A 120 7.67 7.36 -29.07
N VAL A 121 8.63 6.47 -28.82
CA VAL A 121 8.84 5.92 -27.47
C VAL A 121 9.15 7.13 -26.61
N ALA A 122 8.19 7.58 -25.81
CA ALA A 122 8.42 8.62 -24.83
C ALA A 122 9.57 8.13 -23.94
N SER A 123 10.73 8.77 -24.07
CA SER A 123 11.85 8.52 -23.19
C SER A 123 11.46 9.05 -21.82
N TYR A 124 10.87 8.20 -20.97
CA TYR A 124 10.62 8.55 -19.59
C TYR A 124 11.96 8.86 -18.92
N ASP A 125 12.16 10.13 -18.57
CA ASP A 125 13.29 10.63 -17.79
C ASP A 125 13.39 9.94 -16.41
N GLY A 126 12.28 9.30 -16.00
CA GLY A 126 12.18 8.49 -14.80
C GLY A 126 12.07 9.34 -13.54
N GLU A 127 11.59 10.56 -13.67
CA GLU A 127 11.14 11.36 -12.55
C GLU A 127 9.61 11.42 -12.51
N GLY A 128 9.06 11.80 -11.37
CA GLY A 128 7.64 12.11 -11.25
C GLY A 128 6.86 11.21 -10.31
N THR A 129 5.56 11.47 -10.27
CA THR A 129 4.61 10.80 -9.40
C THR A 129 3.75 9.86 -10.24
N TYR A 130 3.72 8.60 -9.88
CA TYR A 130 3.01 7.55 -10.59
C TYR A 130 1.95 6.92 -9.70
N MET A 131 0.83 6.55 -10.30
CA MET A 131 -0.23 5.76 -9.70
C MET A 131 -0.10 4.32 -10.18
N ILE A 132 -0.01 3.39 -9.23
CA ILE A 132 0.04 1.96 -9.50
C ILE A 132 -1.25 1.34 -8.98
N PHE A 133 -2.01 0.68 -9.83
CA PHE A 133 -3.27 0.04 -9.46
C PHE A 133 -3.50 -1.26 -10.21
N ASN A 134 -4.25 -2.19 -9.63
CA ASN A 134 -4.44 -3.53 -10.20
C ASN A 134 -5.92 -3.85 -10.47
N VAL A 135 -6.17 -4.54 -11.58
CA VAL A 135 -7.51 -5.08 -11.91
C VAL A 135 -7.33 -6.47 -12.50
N GLY A 136 -7.96 -7.46 -11.87
CA GLY A 136 -7.82 -8.86 -12.26
C GLY A 136 -6.37 -9.33 -12.25
N ASP A 137 -5.84 -9.71 -13.42
CA ASP A 137 -4.48 -10.22 -13.60
C ASP A 137 -3.50 -9.16 -14.13
N THR A 138 -3.88 -7.89 -14.11
CA THR A 138 -3.09 -6.80 -14.69
C THR A 138 -2.78 -5.72 -13.65
N LEU A 139 -1.52 -5.28 -13.63
CA LEU A 139 -1.04 -4.13 -12.90
C LEU A 139 -0.84 -2.96 -13.86
N PHE A 140 -1.50 -1.85 -13.60
CA PHE A 140 -1.46 -0.63 -14.40
C PHE A 140 -0.59 0.43 -13.71
N ILE A 141 0.13 1.19 -14.52
CA ILE A 141 0.93 2.33 -14.09
C ILE A 141 0.51 3.53 -14.92
N SER A 142 0.08 4.59 -14.26
CA SER A 142 -0.31 5.87 -14.86
C SER A 142 0.49 7.01 -14.24
N ASP A 143 0.80 8.05 -15.00
CA ASP A 143 1.33 9.30 -14.43
C ASP A 143 0.20 10.00 -13.67
N TYR A 144 0.47 10.39 -12.43
CA TYR A 144 -0.48 11.08 -11.54
C TYR A 144 -0.88 12.46 -12.07
N ASN A 145 0.07 13.20 -12.66
CA ASN A 145 -0.15 14.56 -13.12
C ASN A 145 -0.74 14.61 -14.54
N SER A 146 -0.65 13.53 -15.31
CA SER A 146 -1.24 13.48 -16.65
C SER A 146 -2.77 13.40 -16.58
N GLN A 147 -3.41 14.19 -17.43
CA GLN A 147 -4.87 14.15 -17.65
C GLN A 147 -5.30 12.96 -18.50
N ASP A 148 -4.34 12.22 -19.08
CA ASP A 148 -4.64 11.04 -19.85
C ASP A 148 -5.25 9.96 -18.95
N LYS A 149 -6.35 9.42 -19.46
CA LYS A 149 -7.08 8.32 -18.80
C LYS A 149 -6.34 7.00 -18.96
N ASP A 150 -5.64 6.84 -20.07
CA ASP A 150 -4.97 5.60 -20.42
C ASP A 150 -3.71 5.41 -19.56
N PRO A 151 -3.46 4.18 -19.07
CA PRO A 151 -2.24 3.87 -18.35
C PRO A 151 -1.03 3.87 -19.28
N ILE A 152 0.11 4.33 -18.74
CA ILE A 152 1.42 4.32 -19.41
C ILE A 152 1.87 2.88 -19.67
N LYS A 153 1.66 2.01 -18.68
CA LYS A 153 2.10 0.62 -18.71
C LYS A 153 1.01 -0.27 -18.16
N ALA A 154 0.85 -1.43 -18.79
CA ALA A 154 0.04 -2.54 -18.30
C ALA A 154 0.90 -3.80 -18.25
N ILE A 155 1.06 -4.37 -17.05
CA ILE A 155 1.83 -5.57 -16.78
C ILE A 155 0.87 -6.73 -16.52
N ILE A 156 0.93 -7.76 -17.35
CA ILE A 156 -0.01 -8.88 -17.36
C ILE A 156 0.64 -10.10 -16.71
N PHE A 157 -0.02 -10.66 -15.69
CA PHE A 157 0.45 -11.78 -14.89
C PHE A 157 -0.17 -13.13 -15.28
N SER A 158 -0.88 -13.20 -16.42
CA SER A 158 -1.36 -14.45 -17.04
C SER A 158 -2.19 -15.33 -16.10
N ASN A 159 -3.22 -14.76 -15.47
CA ASN A 159 -4.08 -15.35 -14.42
C ASN A 159 -3.52 -15.47 -13.00
N LEU A 160 -2.28 -15.05 -12.74
CA LEU A 160 -1.84 -14.80 -11.37
C LEU A 160 -2.34 -13.41 -10.98
N ASN A 161 -3.38 -13.31 -10.16
CA ASN A 161 -3.96 -12.01 -9.85
C ASN A 161 -3.09 -11.29 -8.80
N PRO A 162 -2.50 -10.12 -9.09
CA PRO A 162 -1.95 -9.25 -8.07
C PRO A 162 -3.08 -8.81 -7.13
N VAL A 163 -2.80 -8.76 -5.83
CA VAL A 163 -3.79 -8.43 -4.80
C VAL A 163 -3.35 -7.28 -3.91
N CYS A 164 -2.04 -7.10 -3.73
CA CYS A 164 -1.50 -5.99 -2.96
C CYS A 164 -0.12 -5.57 -3.45
N HIS A 165 0.26 -4.31 -3.24
CA HIS A 165 1.54 -3.76 -3.67
C HIS A 165 2.02 -2.60 -2.80
N ALA A 166 3.33 -2.47 -2.64
CA ALA A 166 3.98 -1.40 -1.86
C ALA A 166 5.23 -0.90 -2.57
N PHE A 167 5.45 0.40 -2.45
CA PHE A 167 6.56 1.10 -3.06
C PHE A 167 7.49 1.67 -1.99
N ASP A 168 8.80 1.52 -2.17
CA ASP A 168 9.84 2.12 -1.34
C ASP A 168 10.48 3.30 -2.08
N PRO A 169 10.18 4.56 -1.69
CA PRO A 169 10.78 5.74 -2.31
C PRO A 169 12.27 5.90 -2.01
N GLU A 170 12.82 5.17 -1.03
CA GLU A 170 14.22 5.27 -0.60
C GLU A 170 15.10 4.12 -1.13
N ALA A 171 14.53 3.22 -1.94
CA ALA A 171 15.25 2.09 -2.52
C ALA A 171 16.35 2.55 -3.50
N LYS A 172 17.59 2.09 -3.26
CA LYS A 172 18.79 2.49 -4.03
C LYS A 172 19.16 1.53 -5.15
N ASP A 173 18.74 0.28 -5.05
CA ASP A 173 19.09 -0.83 -5.94
C ASP A 173 18.08 -1.02 -7.08
N GLY A 174 17.03 -0.19 -7.10
CA GLY A 174 15.96 -0.27 -8.07
C GLY A 174 14.97 -1.41 -7.81
N HIS A 175 15.00 -2.14 -6.70
CA HIS A 175 13.94 -3.09 -6.34
C HIS A 175 12.96 -2.43 -5.38
N ASP A 176 12.24 -1.44 -5.92
CA ASP A 176 11.44 -0.45 -5.20
C ASP A 176 9.95 -0.82 -5.11
N LEU A 177 9.45 -1.70 -5.98
CA LEU A 177 8.05 -2.10 -6.02
C LEU A 177 7.86 -3.58 -5.69
N LEU A 178 7.09 -3.86 -4.63
CA LEU A 178 6.60 -5.19 -4.28
C LEU A 178 5.21 -5.42 -4.83
N VAL A 179 4.96 -6.64 -5.32
CA VAL A 179 3.65 -7.10 -5.80
C VAL A 179 3.36 -8.47 -5.21
N GLY A 180 2.34 -8.55 -4.36
CA GLY A 180 1.86 -9.79 -3.74
C GLY A 180 0.70 -10.36 -4.54
N MET A 181 0.67 -11.68 -4.65
CA MET A 181 -0.23 -12.41 -5.52
C MET A 181 -1.29 -13.19 -4.74
N SER A 182 -2.40 -13.47 -5.42
CA SER A 182 -3.45 -14.36 -4.91
C SER A 182 -2.99 -15.80 -4.65
N SER A 183 -1.87 -16.23 -5.23
CA SER A 183 -1.25 -17.54 -4.96
C SER A 183 -0.38 -17.56 -3.69
N GLY A 184 -0.09 -16.40 -3.10
CA GLY A 184 0.88 -16.24 -2.01
C GLY A 184 2.28 -15.83 -2.50
N ASP A 185 2.55 -15.91 -3.80
CA ASP A 185 3.81 -15.47 -4.41
C ASP A 185 4.01 -13.96 -4.24
N VAL A 186 5.27 -13.53 -4.19
CA VAL A 186 5.62 -12.10 -4.15
C VAL A 186 6.71 -11.81 -5.18
N TYR A 187 6.53 -10.73 -5.92
CA TYR A 187 7.52 -10.20 -6.85
C TYR A 187 8.10 -8.89 -6.33
N SER A 188 9.41 -8.70 -6.52
CA SER A 188 10.07 -7.41 -6.33
C SER A 188 10.67 -6.95 -7.65
N VAL A 189 10.36 -5.73 -8.07
CA VAL A 189 10.74 -5.16 -9.37
C VAL A 189 11.18 -3.71 -9.26
N SER A 190 11.85 -3.26 -10.32
CA SER A 190 12.11 -1.84 -10.56
C SER A 190 10.98 -1.20 -11.33
N LEU A 191 10.30 -0.23 -10.71
CA LEU A 191 9.32 0.61 -11.37
C LEU A 191 9.96 1.33 -12.57
N ARG A 192 11.15 1.89 -12.39
CA ARG A 192 11.89 2.57 -13.45
C ARG A 192 12.18 1.66 -14.64
N GLN A 193 12.64 0.42 -14.40
CA GLN A 193 12.87 -0.52 -15.51
C GLN A 193 11.56 -0.96 -16.17
N GLN A 194 10.46 -1.11 -15.42
CA GLN A 194 9.17 -1.46 -16.01
C GLN A 194 8.68 -0.36 -16.97
N LEU A 195 8.90 0.91 -16.64
CA LEU A 195 8.53 2.05 -17.48
C LEU A 195 9.38 2.16 -18.75
N GLN A 196 10.65 1.72 -18.70
CA GLN A 196 11.56 1.73 -19.85
C GLN A 196 11.39 0.53 -20.79
N ASP A 197 10.96 -0.61 -20.24
CA ASP A 197 10.67 -1.80 -21.03
C ASP A 197 9.37 -1.60 -21.84
N PRO A 198 9.33 -1.93 -23.14
CA PRO A 198 8.11 -1.84 -23.95
C PRO A 198 7.18 -3.06 -23.81
N GLY A 199 7.62 -4.13 -23.13
CA GLY A 199 6.86 -5.37 -22.98
C GLY A 199 5.61 -5.24 -22.12
N LYS A 200 4.76 -6.27 -22.11
CA LYS A 200 3.61 -6.37 -21.20
C LYS A 200 3.81 -7.40 -20.10
N LYS A 201 4.98 -8.03 -20.05
CA LYS A 201 5.35 -9.02 -19.04
C LYS A 201 6.23 -8.35 -17.99
N LEU A 202 6.21 -8.91 -16.79
CA LEU A 202 7.10 -8.47 -15.72
C LEU A 202 8.57 -8.67 -16.14
N PHE A 203 9.37 -7.64 -16.01
CA PHE A 203 10.79 -7.64 -16.40
C PHE A 203 11.69 -7.48 -15.16
N GLY A 204 12.85 -8.15 -15.12
CA GLY A 204 13.85 -7.94 -14.06
C GLY A 204 13.37 -8.25 -12.63
N ALA A 205 12.44 -9.20 -12.47
CA ALA A 205 11.83 -9.48 -11.17
C ALA A 205 12.61 -10.49 -10.31
N MET A 206 12.67 -10.21 -9.02
CA MET A 206 12.94 -11.23 -7.99
C MET A 206 11.62 -11.88 -7.57
N HIS A 207 11.64 -13.20 -7.33
CA HIS A 207 10.44 -14.00 -7.06
C HIS A 207 10.58 -14.76 -5.74
N TYR A 208 9.74 -14.42 -4.77
CA TYR A 208 9.69 -15.01 -3.43
C TYR A 208 8.46 -15.89 -3.28
N ASN A 209 8.55 -16.90 -2.40
CA ASN A 209 7.49 -17.90 -2.21
C ASN A 209 7.02 -18.54 -3.52
N LYS A 210 8.00 -18.89 -4.35
CA LYS A 210 7.75 -19.43 -5.68
C LYS A 210 6.84 -20.65 -5.60
N ASP A 211 5.78 -20.62 -6.41
CA ASP A 211 4.78 -21.68 -6.53
C ASP A 211 4.07 -22.01 -5.19
N GLY A 212 3.98 -21.02 -4.28
CA GLY A 212 3.36 -21.18 -2.95
C GLY A 212 4.08 -22.16 -2.04
N SER A 213 5.38 -22.40 -2.27
CA SER A 213 6.19 -23.42 -1.58
C SER A 213 6.35 -23.20 -0.07
N ILE A 214 6.30 -21.95 0.40
CA ILE A 214 6.35 -21.59 1.82
C ILE A 214 4.93 -21.47 2.37
N ASN A 215 4.06 -20.78 1.63
CA ASN A 215 2.65 -20.62 1.97
C ASN A 215 1.82 -20.42 0.70
N ASN A 216 0.78 -21.21 0.49
CA ASN A 216 -0.09 -21.11 -0.68
C ASN A 216 -1.39 -20.31 -0.41
N SER A 217 -1.52 -19.74 0.78
CA SER A 217 -2.59 -18.81 1.12
C SER A 217 -2.32 -17.46 0.47
N ARG A 218 -3.37 -16.83 -0.07
CA ARG A 218 -3.25 -15.54 -0.77
C ARG A 218 -2.58 -14.48 0.10
N CYS A 219 -1.75 -13.63 -0.51
CA CYS A 219 -1.34 -12.39 0.12
C CYS A 219 -2.56 -11.52 0.40
N THR A 220 -2.50 -10.74 1.48
CA THR A 220 -3.56 -9.80 1.87
C THR A 220 -3.03 -8.39 2.04
N ALA A 221 -1.82 -8.25 2.57
CA ALA A 221 -1.12 -6.98 2.66
C ALA A 221 0.39 -7.22 2.66
N LEU A 222 1.16 -6.23 2.22
CA LEU A 222 2.60 -6.24 2.28
C LEU A 222 3.12 -4.83 2.55
N ALA A 223 4.29 -4.72 3.17
CA ALA A 223 4.95 -3.45 3.40
C ALA A 223 6.46 -3.64 3.50
N TRP A 224 7.20 -2.64 3.04
CA TRP A 224 8.61 -2.51 3.37
C TRP A 224 8.77 -2.22 4.86
N VAL A 225 9.77 -2.84 5.49
CA VAL A 225 10.15 -2.53 6.87
C VAL A 225 10.87 -1.18 6.87
N PRO A 226 10.37 -0.15 7.58
CA PRO A 226 11.04 1.14 7.64
C PRO A 226 12.46 1.00 8.21
N GLN A 227 13.45 1.56 7.50
CA GLN A 227 14.88 1.44 7.85
C GLN A 227 15.38 -0.02 7.93
N GLY A 228 14.66 -0.97 7.34
CA GLY A 228 14.97 -2.41 7.36
C GLY A 228 15.95 -2.86 6.28
N ASP A 229 16.56 -1.94 5.52
CA ASP A 229 17.56 -2.21 4.49
C ASP A 229 17.15 -3.33 3.50
N GLY A 230 15.94 -3.23 2.94
CA GLY A 230 15.41 -4.23 2.02
C GLY A 230 14.64 -5.39 2.64
N GLN A 231 14.41 -5.36 3.95
CA GLN A 231 13.42 -6.21 4.59
C GLN A 231 12.00 -5.78 4.26
N PHE A 232 11.11 -6.75 4.09
CA PHE A 232 9.69 -6.53 3.89
C PHE A 232 8.86 -7.61 4.56
N VAL A 233 7.62 -7.27 4.88
CA VAL A 233 6.65 -8.19 5.49
C VAL A 233 5.53 -8.50 4.52
N VAL A 234 5.03 -9.73 4.60
CA VAL A 234 3.92 -10.22 3.78
C VAL A 234 2.92 -10.91 4.70
N ALA A 235 1.69 -10.42 4.73
CA ALA A 235 0.59 -11.03 5.46
C ALA A 235 -0.27 -11.88 4.52
N HIS A 236 -0.81 -12.96 5.07
CA HIS A 236 -1.59 -13.95 4.33
C HIS A 236 -2.98 -14.17 4.94
N ALA A 237 -3.88 -14.73 4.13
CA ALA A 237 -5.26 -14.99 4.51
C ALA A 237 -5.43 -16.15 5.51
N ASP A 238 -4.35 -16.87 5.84
CA ASP A 238 -4.35 -17.94 6.83
C ASP A 238 -3.96 -17.47 8.25
N GLY A 239 -3.62 -16.19 8.41
CA GLY A 239 -3.26 -15.62 9.71
C GLY A 239 -1.76 -15.56 9.97
N ASN A 240 -0.93 -15.93 8.99
CA ASN A 240 0.51 -15.85 9.08
C ASN A 240 1.05 -14.60 8.37
N LEU A 241 2.11 -14.05 8.96
CA LEU A 241 2.93 -13.00 8.40
C LEU A 241 4.36 -13.53 8.26
N TYR A 242 5.02 -13.25 7.14
CA TYR A 242 6.39 -13.65 6.86
C TYR A 242 7.26 -12.42 6.64
N ILE A 243 8.48 -12.48 7.16
CA ILE A 243 9.48 -11.43 7.00
C ILE A 243 10.51 -11.94 5.99
N TYR A 244 10.68 -11.22 4.89
CA TYR A 244 11.65 -11.51 3.85
C TYR A 244 12.75 -10.46 3.83
N ASP A 245 13.88 -10.83 3.25
CA ASP A 245 15.00 -9.95 2.97
C ASP A 245 15.32 -10.00 1.48
N LYS A 246 15.26 -8.86 0.80
CA LYS A 246 15.48 -8.83 -0.65
C LYS A 246 16.90 -9.25 -1.06
N SER A 247 17.88 -9.08 -0.18
CA SER A 247 19.28 -9.44 -0.44
C SER A 247 19.53 -10.95 -0.41
N LYS A 248 18.54 -11.74 0.04
CA LYS A 248 18.66 -13.20 0.18
C LYS A 248 17.86 -13.93 -0.90
N GLU A 249 18.55 -14.74 -1.70
CA GLU A 249 17.90 -15.56 -2.73
C GLU A 249 17.10 -16.76 -2.17
N GLY A 250 17.33 -17.15 -0.91
CA GLY A 250 16.57 -18.22 -0.26
C GLY A 250 17.00 -19.63 -0.62
N SER A 251 18.31 -19.92 -0.64
CA SER A 251 18.86 -21.26 -0.95
C SER A 251 18.87 -22.25 0.23
N GLY A 252 18.39 -21.84 1.41
CA GLY A 252 18.27 -22.68 2.61
C GLY A 252 16.91 -23.37 2.75
N ASP A 253 16.81 -24.35 3.67
CA ASP A 253 15.52 -24.92 4.08
C ASP A 253 14.64 -23.81 4.67
N ALA A 254 13.54 -23.51 3.97
CA ALA A 254 12.58 -22.47 4.33
C ALA A 254 11.36 -23.03 5.09
N SER A 255 11.43 -24.28 5.55
CA SER A 255 10.32 -24.90 6.29
C SER A 255 10.18 -24.35 7.71
N PHE A 256 8.93 -24.02 8.07
CA PHE A 256 8.56 -23.64 9.44
C PHE A 256 7.73 -24.77 10.06
N PRO A 257 7.86 -25.01 11.38
CA PRO A 257 7.00 -25.96 12.06
C PRO A 257 5.53 -25.51 11.95
N PRO A 258 4.58 -26.47 11.90
CA PRO A 258 3.16 -26.15 11.85
C PRO A 258 2.72 -25.39 13.09
N VAL A 259 1.76 -24.48 12.92
CA VAL A 259 1.13 -23.76 14.03
C VAL A 259 0.28 -24.74 14.84
N LYS A 260 0.69 -25.00 16.09
CA LYS A 260 -0.07 -25.86 17.02
C LYS A 260 -1.11 -25.06 17.80
N GLU A 261 -0.76 -23.85 18.22
CA GLU A 261 -1.60 -22.98 19.04
C GLU A 261 -2.11 -21.80 18.19
N VAL A 262 -3.22 -22.02 17.49
CA VAL A 262 -3.77 -21.06 16.50
C VAL A 262 -4.41 -19.81 17.11
N THR A 263 -4.53 -19.76 18.44
CA THR A 263 -5.13 -18.63 19.17
C THR A 263 -4.09 -17.69 19.77
N GLN A 264 -2.81 -18.07 19.75
CA GLN A 264 -1.73 -17.30 20.35
C GLN A 264 -0.85 -16.67 19.29
N PHE A 265 -0.29 -15.51 19.63
CA PHE A 265 0.80 -14.93 18.86
C PHE A 265 2.06 -15.80 19.00
N LEU A 266 2.67 -16.18 17.88
CA LEU A 266 3.88 -17.01 17.86
C LEU A 266 4.85 -16.51 16.81
N VAL A 267 6.13 -16.38 17.18
CA VAL A 267 7.22 -16.07 16.27
C VAL A 267 8.13 -17.28 16.12
N VAL A 268 8.47 -17.62 14.88
CA VAL A 268 9.45 -18.68 14.58
C VAL A 268 10.43 -18.18 13.53
N HIS A 269 11.71 -18.14 13.88
CA HIS A 269 12.79 -17.80 12.93
C HIS A 269 13.20 -18.99 12.09
N ALA A 270 13.70 -18.70 10.90
CA ALA A 270 14.32 -19.70 10.06
C ALA A 270 15.57 -20.27 10.74
N ARG A 271 15.81 -21.57 10.55
CA ARG A 271 16.92 -22.30 11.20
C ARG A 271 18.28 -21.93 10.61
N SER A 272 18.30 -21.38 9.40
CA SER A 272 19.51 -21.05 8.66
C SER A 272 19.52 -19.57 8.30
N SER A 273 20.68 -18.94 8.47
CA SER A 273 20.89 -17.53 8.11
C SER A 273 20.77 -17.27 6.60
N LYS A 274 20.85 -18.33 5.77
CA LYS A 274 20.69 -18.29 4.30
C LYS A 274 19.24 -18.49 3.85
N SER A 275 18.34 -18.87 4.75
CA SER A 275 16.93 -19.06 4.41
C SER A 275 16.23 -17.72 4.16
N ASN A 276 15.24 -17.77 3.28
CA ASN A 276 14.28 -16.70 3.07
C ASN A 276 12.91 -17.40 2.96
N PRO A 277 11.95 -17.12 3.85
CA PRO A 277 11.84 -15.97 4.75
C PRO A 277 12.75 -16.07 5.97
N LEU A 278 12.99 -14.93 6.63
CA LEU A 278 13.74 -14.81 7.88
C LEU A 278 12.94 -15.34 9.08
N ALA A 279 11.65 -15.06 9.12
CA ALA A 279 10.77 -15.44 10.22
C ALA A 279 9.32 -15.58 9.76
N ARG A 280 8.55 -16.37 10.51
CA ARG A 280 7.10 -16.50 10.43
C ARG A 280 6.47 -16.07 11.74
N TRP A 281 5.53 -15.14 11.67
CA TRP A 281 4.69 -14.69 12.76
C TRP A 281 3.27 -15.26 12.55
N HIS A 282 2.76 -16.03 13.49
CA HIS A 282 1.35 -16.37 13.55
C HIS A 282 0.62 -15.31 14.38
N ILE A 283 -0.34 -14.62 13.78
CA ILE A 283 -0.99 -13.43 14.38
C ILE A 283 -2.39 -13.75 14.89
N CYS A 284 -3.16 -14.51 14.12
CA CYS A 284 -4.56 -14.85 14.44
C CYS A 284 -5.07 -16.05 13.65
N GLN A 285 -6.24 -16.53 14.05
CA GLN A 285 -6.98 -17.51 13.28
C GLN A 285 -7.74 -16.82 12.14
N GLY A 286 -7.41 -17.19 10.89
CA GLY A 286 -8.02 -16.61 9.70
C GLY A 286 -7.25 -15.40 9.16
N ALA A 287 -7.82 -14.69 8.20
CA ALA A 287 -7.08 -13.69 7.43
C ALA A 287 -6.59 -12.51 8.26
N ILE A 288 -5.31 -12.14 8.09
CA ILE A 288 -4.84 -10.79 8.37
C ILE A 288 -5.34 -9.92 7.22
N ASN A 289 -6.19 -8.93 7.48
CA ASN A 289 -6.80 -8.13 6.42
C ASN A 289 -5.95 -6.92 6.04
N SER A 290 -5.24 -6.34 7.01
CA SER A 290 -4.39 -5.17 6.78
C SER A 290 -3.27 -5.10 7.81
N LEU A 291 -2.20 -4.39 7.42
CA LEU A 291 -1.07 -4.08 8.27
C LEU A 291 -0.59 -2.66 7.98
N ALA A 292 -0.01 -2.01 8.99
CA ALA A 292 0.61 -0.71 8.82
C ALA A 292 1.74 -0.53 9.84
N PHE A 293 2.89 -0.05 9.38
CA PHE A 293 3.96 0.40 10.27
C PHE A 293 3.65 1.79 10.82
N SER A 294 4.06 2.04 12.06
CA SER A 294 4.10 3.39 12.61
C SER A 294 5.10 4.26 11.85
N SER A 295 4.92 5.57 11.86
CA SER A 295 5.75 6.51 11.10
C SER A 295 7.21 6.52 11.59
N ASP A 296 7.46 6.16 12.84
CA ASP A 296 8.81 5.98 13.39
C ASP A 296 9.43 4.60 13.07
N GLY A 297 8.66 3.66 12.51
CA GLY A 297 9.07 2.30 12.19
C GLY A 297 9.21 1.35 13.40
N THR A 298 8.84 1.81 14.59
CA THR A 298 8.98 1.01 15.83
C THR A 298 7.91 -0.07 15.92
N TYR A 299 6.67 0.28 15.56
CA TYR A 299 5.49 -0.57 15.77
C TYR A 299 4.89 -1.06 14.46
N LEU A 300 4.34 -2.27 14.50
CA LEU A 300 3.53 -2.85 13.44
C LEU A 300 2.12 -3.06 13.98
N ALA A 301 1.13 -2.42 13.37
CA ALA A 301 -0.29 -2.69 13.60
C ALA A 301 -0.76 -3.75 12.60
N THR A 302 -1.56 -4.71 13.08
CA THR A 302 -2.27 -5.66 12.23
C THR A 302 -3.74 -5.75 12.64
N VAL A 303 -4.59 -5.99 11.66
CA VAL A 303 -6.02 -6.22 11.84
C VAL A 303 -6.45 -7.43 11.01
N GLY A 304 -7.44 -8.19 11.49
CA GLY A 304 -7.84 -9.42 10.83
C GLY A 304 -9.26 -9.90 11.11
N ARG A 305 -9.52 -11.11 10.64
CA ARG A 305 -10.82 -11.79 10.69
C ARG A 305 -11.32 -12.06 12.12
N ASP A 306 -10.40 -12.13 13.08
CA ASP A 306 -10.72 -12.32 14.49
C ASP A 306 -11.23 -11.05 15.20
N GLY A 307 -11.23 -9.91 14.49
CA GLY A 307 -11.75 -8.64 14.96
C GLY A 307 -10.83 -7.94 15.96
N TYR A 308 -9.54 -8.25 15.98
CA TYR A 308 -8.59 -7.59 16.86
C TYR A 308 -7.63 -6.69 16.08
N LEU A 309 -7.44 -5.47 16.59
CA LEU A 309 -6.23 -4.70 16.38
C LEU A 309 -5.16 -5.29 17.29
N LYS A 310 -4.01 -5.66 16.71
CA LYS A 310 -2.82 -6.07 17.46
C LYS A 310 -1.65 -5.18 17.08
N ILE A 311 -0.95 -4.66 18.08
CA ILE A 311 0.20 -3.78 17.89
C ILE A 311 1.42 -4.47 18.46
N PHE A 312 2.42 -4.63 17.61
CA PHE A 312 3.69 -5.29 17.94
C PHE A 312 4.82 -4.27 17.93
N GLU A 313 5.78 -4.42 18.84
CA GLU A 313 7.07 -3.77 18.69
C GLU A 313 7.91 -4.62 17.75
N PHE A 314 8.20 -4.10 16.56
CA PHE A 314 8.67 -4.93 15.45
C PHE A 314 10.04 -5.54 15.71
N LYS A 315 10.97 -4.76 16.28
CA LYS A 315 12.34 -5.20 16.57
C LYS A 315 12.43 -6.16 17.75
N LEU A 316 11.54 -6.03 18.73
CA LEU A 316 11.47 -6.94 19.88
C LEU A 316 10.62 -8.18 19.60
N GLU A 317 9.85 -8.15 18.50
CA GLU A 317 8.95 -9.23 18.09
C GLU A 317 7.91 -9.58 19.17
N GLN A 318 7.41 -8.55 19.87
CA GLN A 318 6.52 -8.69 21.01
C GLN A 318 5.18 -8.02 20.75
N LEU A 319 4.09 -8.70 21.13
CA LEU A 319 2.78 -8.07 21.22
C LEU A 319 2.78 -7.08 22.37
N ILE A 320 2.51 -5.81 22.08
CA ILE A 320 2.53 -4.72 23.06
C ILE A 320 1.14 -4.46 23.62
N CYS A 321 0.15 -4.37 22.75
CA CYS A 321 -1.23 -4.03 23.09
C CYS A 321 -2.16 -4.26 21.91
N GLY A 322 -3.44 -4.00 22.11
CA GLY A 322 -4.45 -4.10 21.07
C GLY A 322 -5.85 -4.02 21.66
N GLY A 323 -6.87 -4.04 20.79
CA GLY A 323 -8.27 -3.94 21.17
C GLY A 323 -9.17 -4.68 20.21
N LYS A 324 -10.32 -5.13 20.69
CA LYS A 324 -11.34 -5.77 19.86
C LYS A 324 -12.25 -4.75 19.18
N SER A 325 -12.68 -5.04 17.96
CA SER A 325 -13.83 -4.41 17.31
C SER A 325 -15.09 -4.56 18.17
N TYR A 326 -16.08 -3.69 17.94
CA TYR A 326 -17.37 -3.86 18.61
C TYR A 326 -18.00 -5.19 18.20
N PHE A 327 -17.94 -5.49 16.90
CA PHE A 327 -18.35 -6.76 16.34
C PHE A 327 -17.64 -7.01 15.00
N GLY A 328 -17.54 -8.27 14.59
CA GLY A 328 -17.02 -8.64 13.26
C GLY A 328 -15.52 -8.40 13.07
N ALA A 329 -15.06 -8.59 11.83
CA ALA A 329 -13.66 -8.41 11.47
C ALA A 329 -13.26 -6.93 11.40
N LEU A 330 -11.98 -6.66 11.61
CA LEU A 330 -11.36 -5.39 11.23
C LEU A 330 -10.68 -5.57 9.87
N LEU A 331 -10.95 -4.65 8.95
CA LEU A 331 -10.61 -4.76 7.52
C LEU A 331 -9.41 -3.89 7.13
N CYS A 332 -9.26 -2.72 7.74
CA CYS A 332 -8.21 -1.77 7.41
C CYS A 332 -7.67 -1.08 8.66
N CYS A 333 -6.41 -0.66 8.60
CA CYS A 333 -5.78 0.15 9.66
C CYS A 333 -4.81 1.18 9.09
N ALA A 334 -4.64 2.31 9.79
CA ALA A 334 -3.67 3.35 9.45
C ALA A 334 -3.14 4.05 10.70
N TRP A 335 -1.88 4.46 10.68
CA TRP A 335 -1.23 5.22 11.76
C TRP A 335 -1.34 6.72 11.54
N SER A 336 -1.43 7.47 12.63
CA SER A 336 -1.18 8.91 12.61
C SER A 336 0.29 9.20 12.35
N MET A 337 0.58 10.36 11.77
CA MET A 337 1.95 10.74 11.37
C MET A 337 2.92 10.88 12.56
N ASP A 338 2.39 11.07 13.76
CA ASP A 338 3.14 11.14 15.01
C ASP A 338 3.17 9.81 15.79
N SER A 339 2.62 8.74 15.23
CA SER A 339 2.56 7.39 15.83
C SER A 339 1.80 7.30 17.16
N LYS A 340 0.93 8.27 17.47
CA LYS A 340 0.13 8.27 18.71
C LYS A 340 -1.20 7.56 18.58
N TYR A 341 -1.77 7.52 17.37
CA TYR A 341 -3.10 6.99 17.12
C TYR A 341 -3.12 6.00 15.98
N VAL A 342 -4.01 5.02 16.09
CA VAL A 342 -4.31 4.03 15.05
C VAL A 342 -5.79 4.12 14.71
N LEU A 343 -6.09 4.30 13.43
CA LEU A 343 -7.42 4.13 12.89
C LEU A 343 -7.63 2.67 12.52
N THR A 344 -8.82 2.16 12.78
CA THR A 344 -9.27 0.86 12.25
C THR A 344 -10.67 0.96 11.71
N GLY A 345 -10.97 0.26 10.63
CA GLY A 345 -12.31 0.14 10.05
C GLY A 345 -12.74 -1.32 9.98
N GLY A 346 -14.01 -1.62 10.20
CA GLY A 346 -14.49 -3.00 10.35
C GLY A 346 -15.82 -3.33 9.68
N GLU A 347 -16.26 -4.57 9.93
CA GLU A 347 -17.56 -5.12 9.53
C GLU A 347 -18.73 -4.65 10.41
N ASP A 348 -18.44 -3.86 11.44
CA ASP A 348 -19.41 -3.20 12.32
C ASP A 348 -19.79 -1.80 11.83
N ASP A 349 -19.35 -1.41 10.62
CA ASP A 349 -19.58 -0.12 9.95
C ASP A 349 -18.93 1.07 10.68
N LEU A 350 -18.05 0.80 11.65
CA LEU A 350 -17.42 1.82 12.49
C LEU A 350 -15.97 2.05 12.07
N VAL A 351 -15.52 3.28 12.33
CA VAL A 351 -14.10 3.59 12.44
C VAL A 351 -13.75 3.75 13.91
N GLN A 352 -12.75 3.01 14.40
CA GLN A 352 -12.23 3.15 15.76
C GLN A 352 -10.97 4.00 15.76
N VAL A 353 -10.89 4.96 16.68
CA VAL A 353 -9.66 5.70 16.98
C VAL A 353 -9.05 5.10 18.24
N TRP A 354 -7.87 4.52 18.13
CA TRP A 354 -7.18 3.84 19.22
C TRP A 354 -5.90 4.61 19.61
N SER A 355 -5.73 4.86 20.92
CA SER A 355 -4.63 5.66 21.48
C SER A 355 -3.50 4.76 21.97
N MET A 356 -2.26 5.03 21.55
CA MET A 356 -1.05 4.36 22.06
C MET A 356 -0.73 4.71 23.51
N GLU A 357 -1.10 5.91 23.96
CA GLU A 357 -0.87 6.38 25.33
C GLU A 357 -1.83 5.67 26.29
N ASP A 358 -3.13 5.70 26.01
CA ASP A 358 -4.18 5.12 26.85
C ASP A 358 -4.34 3.61 26.65
N ARG A 359 -3.76 3.08 25.57
CA ARG A 359 -3.89 1.69 25.11
C ARG A 359 -5.35 1.25 24.98
N ALA A 360 -6.20 2.16 24.51
CA ALA A 360 -7.65 1.99 24.45
C ALA A 360 -8.26 2.72 23.26
N VAL A 361 -9.51 2.38 22.93
CA VAL A 361 -10.31 3.15 21.96
C VAL A 361 -10.76 4.44 22.64
N VAL A 362 -10.46 5.57 22.00
CA VAL A 362 -10.77 6.92 22.52
C VAL A 362 -11.92 7.59 21.77
N ALA A 363 -12.25 7.13 20.56
CA ALA A 363 -13.42 7.62 19.82
C ALA A 363 -13.95 6.57 18.83
N TRP A 364 -15.25 6.64 18.56
CA TRP A 364 -15.93 5.92 17.47
C TRP A 364 -16.43 6.91 16.42
N ALA A 365 -16.05 6.71 15.16
CA ALA A 365 -16.61 7.45 14.04
C ALA A 365 -17.77 6.63 13.43
N GLU A 366 -19.00 7.13 13.60
CA GLU A 366 -20.24 6.47 13.17
C GLU A 366 -20.85 7.24 11.99
N GLY A 367 -21.04 6.56 10.85
CA GLY A 367 -21.59 7.22 9.67
C GLY A 367 -21.65 6.36 8.40
N HIS A 368 -20.80 5.34 8.28
CA HIS A 368 -20.91 4.38 7.19
C HIS A 368 -22.17 3.50 7.34
N ASN A 369 -22.70 3.05 6.20
CA ASN A 369 -23.90 2.19 6.12
C ASN A 369 -23.56 0.76 5.63
N SER A 370 -22.28 0.42 5.62
CA SER A 370 -21.71 -0.87 5.26
C SER A 370 -20.25 -0.88 5.69
N TRP A 371 -19.57 -2.00 5.46
CA TRP A 371 -18.21 -2.25 5.95
C TRP A 371 -17.22 -1.18 5.50
N VAL A 372 -16.37 -0.75 6.44
CA VAL A 372 -15.32 0.22 6.17
C VAL A 372 -14.14 -0.51 5.53
N SER A 373 -13.82 -0.15 4.28
CA SER A 373 -12.79 -0.82 3.48
C SER A 373 -11.45 -0.09 3.47
N GLY A 374 -11.42 1.21 3.77
CA GLY A 374 -10.18 1.98 3.84
C GLY A 374 -10.26 3.14 4.82
N VAL A 375 -9.15 3.42 5.50
CA VAL A 375 -8.96 4.54 6.42
C VAL A 375 -7.59 5.18 6.17
N ALA A 376 -7.48 6.50 6.30
CA ALA A 376 -6.22 7.20 6.19
C ALA A 376 -6.27 8.53 6.95
N PHE A 377 -5.18 8.89 7.63
CA PHE A 377 -4.98 10.25 8.10
C PHE A 377 -4.61 11.17 6.95
N ASP A 378 -5.06 12.42 7.00
CA ASP A 378 -4.64 13.46 6.07
C ASP A 378 -3.35 14.12 6.58
N SER A 379 -2.20 13.73 6.02
CA SER A 379 -0.89 14.30 6.38
C SER A 379 -0.68 15.73 5.87
N PHE A 380 -1.56 16.21 4.99
CA PHE A 380 -1.47 17.55 4.39
C PHE A 380 -2.45 18.53 5.04
N TRP A 381 -3.28 18.06 5.96
CA TRP A 381 -4.22 18.88 6.70
C TRP A 381 -3.52 19.78 7.72
N THR A 382 -3.92 21.04 7.75
CA THR A 382 -3.57 22.00 8.79
C THR A 382 -4.86 22.53 9.40
N PRO A 383 -5.05 22.44 10.73
CA PRO A 383 -6.25 22.98 11.36
C PRO A 383 -6.31 24.50 11.20
N PRO A 384 -7.53 25.10 11.17
CA PRO A 384 -7.68 26.55 11.19
C PRO A 384 -7.01 27.15 12.44
N PRO A 385 -6.53 28.42 12.38
CA PRO A 385 -6.00 29.10 13.55
C PRO A 385 -7.04 29.10 14.68
N SER A 386 -6.68 28.61 15.87
CA SER A 386 -7.54 28.72 17.04
C SER A 386 -7.63 30.19 17.49
N ASP A 387 -8.74 30.57 18.12
CA ASP A 387 -9.05 31.93 18.58
C ASP A 387 -8.26 32.35 19.84
N GLY A 388 -7.05 31.82 20.02
CA GLY A 388 -6.18 32.07 21.18
C GLY A 388 -6.46 31.18 22.37
N THR A 389 -7.41 30.23 22.27
CA THR A 389 -7.68 29.22 23.30
C THR A 389 -6.85 27.95 23.10
N GLY A 390 -5.52 28.09 23.07
CA GLY A 390 -4.57 26.96 22.99
C GLY A 390 -4.50 26.26 21.64
N ASP A 391 -3.37 25.58 21.39
CA ASP A 391 -3.20 24.69 20.23
C ASP A 391 -3.98 23.39 20.48
N ALA A 392 -5.28 23.40 20.19
CA ALA A 392 -6.09 22.19 20.19
C ALA A 392 -5.58 21.26 19.08
N VAL A 393 -4.84 20.20 19.46
CA VAL A 393 -4.32 19.23 18.50
C VAL A 393 -5.51 18.58 17.79
N THR A 394 -5.61 18.84 16.49
CA THR A 394 -6.72 18.38 15.66
C THR A 394 -6.18 17.55 14.51
N TYR A 395 -6.66 16.32 14.39
CA TYR A 395 -6.34 15.46 13.26
C TYR A 395 -7.52 15.44 12.29
N ARG A 396 -7.21 15.40 10.99
CA ARG A 396 -8.17 15.02 9.97
C ARG A 396 -7.86 13.63 9.46
N PHE A 397 -8.90 12.85 9.28
CA PHE A 397 -8.81 11.56 8.62
C PHE A 397 -10.03 11.32 7.75
N GLY A 398 -9.91 10.37 6.85
CA GLY A 398 -11.00 9.91 6.01
C GLY A 398 -11.21 8.41 6.11
N SER A 399 -12.41 8.00 5.74
CA SER A 399 -12.77 6.60 5.58
C SER A 399 -13.60 6.40 4.33
N VAL A 400 -13.45 5.21 3.73
CA VAL A 400 -14.24 4.76 2.59
C VAL A 400 -14.84 3.39 2.88
N GLY A 401 -16.04 3.14 2.34
CA GLY A 401 -16.77 1.93 2.65
C GLY A 401 -17.38 1.24 1.44
N GLN A 402 -17.88 0.03 1.68
CA GLN A 402 -18.67 -0.73 0.70
C GLN A 402 -20.02 -0.07 0.41
N ASP A 403 -20.41 0.92 1.20
CA ASP A 403 -21.55 1.81 0.99
C ASP A 403 -21.31 2.87 -0.10
N THR A 404 -20.14 2.85 -0.76
CA THR A 404 -19.75 3.73 -1.85
C THR A 404 -19.51 5.19 -1.44
N GLN A 405 -19.35 5.43 -0.13
CA GLN A 405 -19.16 6.76 0.45
C GLN A 405 -17.72 7.02 0.88
N LEU A 406 -17.30 8.27 0.70
CA LEU A 406 -16.16 8.90 1.35
C LEU A 406 -16.68 9.72 2.53
N LEU A 407 -16.19 9.42 3.72
CA LEU A 407 -16.44 10.22 4.92
C LEU A 407 -15.14 10.91 5.36
N LEU A 408 -15.25 12.16 5.81
CA LEU A 408 -14.16 12.92 6.42
C LEU A 408 -14.50 13.23 7.88
N TRP A 409 -13.50 13.20 8.74
CA TRP A 409 -13.64 13.28 10.18
C TRP A 409 -12.60 14.22 10.76
N ASP A 410 -13.00 14.97 11.78
CA ASP A 410 -12.10 15.75 12.62
C ASP A 410 -12.05 15.13 14.02
N LEU A 411 -10.83 15.04 14.54
CA LEU A 411 -10.55 14.54 15.87
C LEU A 411 -9.88 15.67 16.64
N SER A 412 -10.68 16.41 17.42
CA SER A 412 -10.16 17.40 18.37
C SER A 412 -9.82 16.71 19.69
N MET A 413 -8.57 16.79 20.12
CA MET A 413 -8.14 16.10 21.34
C MET A 413 -8.78 16.65 22.61
N ASP A 414 -9.16 17.92 22.64
CA ASP A 414 -9.85 18.52 23.79
C ASP A 414 -11.23 17.88 24.03
N GLU A 415 -11.88 17.38 22.97
CA GLU A 415 -13.17 16.70 23.04
C GLU A 415 -13.04 15.23 23.44
N VAL A 416 -11.91 14.61 23.09
CA VAL A 416 -11.66 13.17 23.24
C VAL A 416 -11.04 12.86 24.61
N VAL A 417 -10.33 13.81 25.23
CA VAL A 417 -9.61 13.65 26.50
C VAL A 417 -10.54 13.62 27.75
N MET A 418 -11.87 13.61 27.63
CA MET A 418 -12.76 13.57 28.82
C MET A 418 -13.98 12.65 28.68
N PRO A 419 -13.98 11.52 29.42
CA PRO A 419 -14.71 11.54 30.69
C PRO A 419 -13.98 10.91 31.90
N LEU A 420 -12.65 11.07 32.06
CA LEU A 420 -11.97 10.61 33.29
C LEU A 420 -11.76 11.68 34.38
N ARG A 421 -11.84 13.00 34.10
CA ARG A 421 -11.69 14.03 35.16
C ARG A 421 -13.00 14.63 35.72
N ARG A 422 -14.17 14.27 35.16
CA ARG A 422 -15.47 14.88 35.56
C ARG A 422 -16.26 14.09 36.63
N LEU A 423 -15.60 13.19 37.38
CA LEU A 423 -16.18 12.51 38.54
C LEU A 423 -15.74 13.09 39.89
N THR A 424 -15.18 14.31 39.93
CA THR A 424 -15.16 15.09 41.16
C THR A 424 -16.41 15.96 41.22
N PRO A 425 -17.35 15.72 42.15
CA PRO A 425 -18.38 16.70 42.44
C PRO A 425 -17.67 17.94 42.99
N SER A 426 -17.80 19.06 42.28
CA SER A 426 -17.51 20.37 42.83
C SER A 426 -18.50 20.64 43.97
N GLY A 427 -18.05 20.48 45.21
CA GLY A 427 -18.88 20.77 46.38
C GLY A 427 -18.27 20.28 47.69
N GLY A 428 -17.14 20.86 48.10
CA GLY A 428 -16.61 20.65 49.45
C GLY A 428 -15.22 21.23 49.64
N SER A 429 -15.10 22.24 50.51
CA SER A 429 -13.84 22.83 50.97
C SER A 429 -12.89 21.79 51.59
N PRO A 430 -11.56 22.03 51.59
CA PRO A 430 -10.59 21.04 52.05
C PRO A 430 -10.54 21.02 53.58
N THR A 431 -10.95 19.92 54.19
CA THR A 431 -10.59 19.62 55.60
C THR A 431 -9.68 18.41 55.61
N PHE A 432 -8.39 18.65 55.87
CA PHE A 432 -7.43 17.61 56.23
C PHE A 432 -7.94 16.90 57.50
N SER A 433 -8.19 15.59 57.40
CA SER A 433 -8.26 14.72 58.57
C SER A 433 -7.57 13.40 58.23
N SER A 434 -6.53 13.09 59.00
CA SER A 434 -5.81 11.83 58.96
C SER A 434 -6.72 10.73 59.51
N GLY A 435 -7.00 9.71 58.70
CA GLY A 435 -7.79 8.56 59.13
C GLY A 435 -7.83 7.51 58.02
N SER A 436 -7.24 6.36 58.31
CA SER A 436 -7.22 5.18 57.44
C SER A 436 -8.62 4.72 57.04
N GLY A 437 -8.76 4.30 55.78
CA GLY A 437 -9.85 3.42 55.35
C GLY A 437 -10.51 3.84 54.05
N HIS A 438 -10.12 3.17 52.96
CA HIS A 438 -10.84 3.05 51.67
C HIS A 438 -10.78 4.23 50.68
N SER A 439 -9.79 4.19 49.78
CA SER A 439 -9.72 4.85 48.45
C SER A 439 -8.32 4.49 47.88
N ALA A 440 -8.04 4.04 46.66
CA ALA A 440 -8.76 3.89 45.41
C ALA A 440 -8.20 2.65 44.67
N HIS A 441 -9.04 1.89 43.97
CA HIS A 441 -8.65 0.67 43.24
C HIS A 441 -8.11 0.96 41.82
N TRP A 442 -7.66 2.18 41.53
CA TRP A 442 -7.35 2.59 40.15
C TRP A 442 -5.89 2.94 39.87
N ASP A 443 -5.01 2.90 40.88
CA ASP A 443 -3.56 3.08 40.70
C ASP A 443 -2.81 1.78 40.34
N ASN A 444 -3.51 0.69 39.99
CA ASN A 444 -2.87 -0.62 39.78
C ASN A 444 -3.29 -1.40 38.52
N ALA A 445 -4.03 -0.79 37.59
CA ALA A 445 -4.16 -1.35 36.24
C ALA A 445 -3.00 -0.85 35.37
N GLN A 446 -1.76 -1.16 35.75
CA GLN A 446 -0.64 -1.10 34.80
C GLN A 446 -1.04 -1.93 33.58
N HIS A 447 -1.32 -1.29 32.45
CA HIS A 447 -1.64 -1.96 31.19
C HIS A 447 -0.51 -2.94 30.87
N ARG A 448 -0.74 -4.23 31.18
CA ARG A 448 0.27 -5.26 30.99
C ARG A 448 0.57 -5.39 29.51
N VAL A 449 1.85 -5.31 29.17
CA VAL A 449 2.35 -5.57 27.81
C VAL A 449 1.81 -6.92 27.34
N GLY A 450 1.24 -6.95 26.14
CA GLY A 450 0.70 -8.16 25.53
C GLY A 450 -0.77 -8.48 25.83
N VAL A 451 -1.48 -7.64 26.60
CA VAL A 451 -2.91 -7.84 26.88
C VAL A 451 -3.78 -7.10 25.86
N LEU A 452 -4.64 -7.84 25.17
CA LEU A 452 -5.65 -7.31 24.26
C LEU A 452 -6.89 -6.85 25.05
N GLN A 453 -7.35 -5.64 24.79
CA GLN A 453 -8.52 -5.08 25.45
C GLN A 453 -9.83 -5.62 24.87
N PRO A 454 -10.85 -5.88 25.70
CA PRO A 454 -12.21 -6.16 25.21
C PRO A 454 -12.79 -4.92 24.51
N PRO A 455 -13.88 -5.08 23.73
CA PRO A 455 -14.52 -3.92 23.13
C PRO A 455 -15.13 -3.03 24.22
N PRO A 456 -14.86 -1.72 24.20
CA PRO A 456 -15.42 -0.81 25.20
C PRO A 456 -16.92 -0.63 24.97
N VAL A 457 -17.63 -0.26 26.05
CA VAL A 457 -19.07 -0.03 25.96
C VAL A 457 -19.32 1.24 25.15
N ARG A 458 -20.21 1.19 24.15
CA ARG A 458 -20.47 2.33 23.24
C ARG A 458 -20.86 3.65 23.92
N ARG A 459 -21.38 3.60 25.15
CA ARG A 459 -21.77 4.81 25.92
C ARG A 459 -20.59 5.47 26.64
N GLU A 460 -19.47 4.76 26.79
CA GLU A 460 -18.30 5.22 27.55
C GLU A 460 -17.27 5.92 26.66
N VAL A 461 -17.37 5.72 25.35
CA VAL A 461 -16.44 6.28 24.37
C VAL A 461 -17.17 7.31 23.50
N PRO A 462 -16.60 8.52 23.32
CA PRO A 462 -17.13 9.55 22.44
C PRO A 462 -17.43 9.06 21.02
N LYS A 463 -18.44 9.67 20.40
CA LYS A 463 -18.80 9.42 19.00
C LYS A 463 -18.53 10.65 18.16
N LEU A 464 -17.78 10.46 17.08
CA LEU A 464 -17.52 11.49 16.08
C LEU A 464 -18.61 11.43 15.02
N ALA A 465 -19.07 12.61 14.60
CA ALA A 465 -19.90 12.77 13.41
C ALA A 465 -19.01 13.09 12.21
N PRO A 466 -19.36 12.62 11.00
CA PRO A 466 -18.60 12.96 9.81
C PRO A 466 -18.79 14.44 9.46
N VAL A 467 -17.69 15.12 9.15
CA VAL A 467 -17.67 16.47 8.57
C VAL A 467 -18.23 16.45 7.14
N VAL A 468 -17.94 15.37 6.42
CA VAL A 468 -18.44 15.09 5.08
C VAL A 468 -18.91 13.64 5.02
N ALA A 469 -20.05 13.41 4.40
CA ALA A 469 -20.46 12.10 3.90
C ALA A 469 -20.87 12.27 2.43
N HIS A 470 -20.06 11.72 1.53
CA HIS A 470 -20.26 11.93 0.09
C HIS A 470 -20.10 10.64 -0.69
N ARG A 471 -21.13 10.30 -1.49
CA ARG A 471 -21.04 9.19 -2.43
C ARG A 471 -20.10 9.55 -3.57
N VAL A 472 -19.00 8.82 -3.72
CA VAL A 472 -17.94 9.10 -4.72
C VAL A 472 -17.92 8.09 -5.86
N HIS A 473 -18.42 6.87 -5.63
CA HIS A 473 -18.48 5.79 -6.61
C HIS A 473 -19.87 5.16 -6.68
N VAL A 474 -20.13 4.41 -7.76
CA VAL A 474 -21.33 3.57 -7.87
C VAL A 474 -21.09 2.18 -7.31
N GLU A 475 -19.84 1.73 -7.32
CA GLU A 475 -19.36 0.46 -6.79
C GLU A 475 -18.67 0.63 -5.42
N PRO A 476 -18.59 -0.45 -4.60
CA PRO A 476 -17.87 -0.47 -3.34
C PRO A 476 -16.43 0.07 -3.46
N LEU A 477 -16.05 0.93 -2.52
CA LEU A 477 -14.68 1.42 -2.44
C LEU A 477 -13.75 0.36 -1.87
N SER A 478 -12.49 0.36 -2.31
CA SER A 478 -11.41 -0.46 -1.75
C SER A 478 -10.27 0.35 -1.13
N GLY A 479 -10.19 1.65 -1.35
CA GLY A 479 -9.05 2.42 -0.88
C GLY A 479 -9.20 3.93 -0.95
N LEU A 480 -8.40 4.59 -0.12
CA LEU A 480 -8.35 6.03 0.09
C LEU A 480 -6.89 6.47 0.26
N ILE A 481 -6.48 7.52 -0.45
CA ILE A 481 -5.17 8.15 -0.28
C ILE A 481 -5.34 9.66 -0.27
N PHE A 482 -4.75 10.32 0.72
CA PHE A 482 -4.59 11.78 0.72
C PHE A 482 -3.30 12.16 -0.01
N THR A 483 -3.39 13.15 -0.89
CA THR A 483 -2.23 13.81 -1.50
C THR A 483 -2.27 15.29 -1.15
N LYS A 484 -1.18 16.01 -1.45
CA LYS A 484 -1.10 17.46 -1.19
C LYS A 484 -2.25 18.25 -1.82
N ASP A 485 -2.74 17.79 -2.98
CA ASP A 485 -3.65 18.56 -3.82
C ASP A 485 -5.02 17.88 -4.02
N ALA A 486 -5.15 16.60 -3.66
CA ALA A 486 -6.37 15.85 -3.88
C ALA A 486 -6.58 14.70 -2.88
N ILE A 487 -7.82 14.18 -2.89
CA ILE A 487 -8.19 12.92 -2.27
C ILE A 487 -8.39 11.90 -3.39
N LEU A 488 -7.63 10.82 -3.35
CA LEU A 488 -7.77 9.68 -4.27
C LEU A 488 -8.68 8.63 -3.66
N THR A 489 -9.66 8.19 -4.44
CA THR A 489 -10.58 7.11 -4.06
C THR A 489 -10.61 6.05 -5.13
N VAL A 490 -10.56 4.78 -4.73
CA VAL A 490 -10.56 3.64 -5.65
C VAL A 490 -11.71 2.69 -5.33
N CYS A 491 -12.34 2.15 -6.37
CA CYS A 491 -13.39 1.13 -6.24
C CYS A 491 -12.92 -0.25 -6.70
N HIS A 492 -13.72 -1.26 -6.39
CA HIS A 492 -13.44 -2.66 -6.74
C HIS A 492 -13.30 -2.89 -8.25
N GLU A 493 -13.93 -2.07 -9.11
CA GLU A 493 -13.77 -2.14 -10.58
C GLU A 493 -12.49 -1.50 -11.10
N GLY A 494 -11.66 -0.92 -10.23
CA GLY A 494 -10.41 -0.29 -10.66
C GLY A 494 -10.55 1.11 -11.23
N HIS A 495 -11.67 1.79 -10.97
CA HIS A 495 -11.78 3.22 -11.24
C HIS A 495 -11.12 3.99 -10.10
N VAL A 496 -10.13 4.81 -10.45
CA VAL A 496 -9.47 5.71 -9.51
C VAL A 496 -9.90 7.13 -9.79
N LYS A 497 -10.53 7.77 -8.79
CA LYS A 497 -11.03 9.15 -8.89
C LYS A 497 -10.19 10.07 -8.04
N GLN A 498 -9.87 11.23 -8.61
CA GLN A 498 -9.16 12.33 -7.97
C GLN A 498 -10.13 13.46 -7.65
N VAL A 499 -10.25 13.77 -6.36
CA VAL A 499 -11.12 14.83 -5.86
C VAL A 499 -10.26 15.98 -5.34
N GLU A 500 -10.25 17.10 -6.07
CA GLU A 500 -9.42 18.27 -5.78
C GLU A 500 -10.18 19.35 -5.02
N GLN A 501 -9.44 20.11 -4.22
CA GLN A 501 -9.98 21.30 -3.58
C GLN A 501 -10.02 22.47 -4.57
N TRP A 502 -11.23 22.96 -4.87
CA TRP A 502 -11.53 24.00 -5.87
C TRP A 502 -10.81 25.34 -5.62
N ALA A 503 -10.45 25.66 -4.38
CA ALA A 503 -9.84 26.95 -4.04
C ALA A 503 -8.40 27.13 -4.57
N LYS A 504 -7.63 26.05 -4.74
CA LYS A 504 -6.25 26.12 -5.26
C LYS A 504 -6.19 26.50 -6.75
N GLN A 505 -7.19 26.13 -7.55
CA GLN A 505 -7.23 26.44 -8.98
C GLN A 505 -7.34 27.95 -9.26
N THR A 506 -7.91 28.74 -8.35
CA THR A 506 -8.18 30.17 -8.62
C THR A 506 -6.95 31.04 -8.49
N LEU A 507 -5.99 30.69 -7.63
CA LEU A 507 -4.78 31.50 -7.41
C LEU A 507 -3.68 31.22 -8.44
N GLU A 508 -3.48 29.96 -8.84
CA GLU A 508 -2.47 29.61 -9.85
C GLU A 508 -2.90 29.97 -11.28
N THR A 509 -4.21 29.93 -11.56
CA THR A 509 -4.73 30.36 -12.87
C THR A 509 -4.70 31.89 -12.98
N GLN A 510 -4.94 32.63 -11.89
CA GLN A 510 -4.81 34.09 -11.89
C GLN A 510 -3.35 34.57 -11.99
N SER A 511 -2.39 33.87 -11.38
CA SER A 511 -0.98 34.24 -11.49
C SER A 511 -0.41 33.96 -12.89
N ARG A 512 -0.81 32.86 -13.54
CA ARG A 512 -0.44 32.58 -14.95
C ARG A 512 -1.04 33.58 -15.93
N VAL A 513 -2.31 33.96 -15.77
CA VAL A 513 -2.97 34.93 -16.65
C VAL A 513 -2.40 36.35 -16.46
N MET A 514 -1.94 36.73 -15.26
CA MET A 514 -1.28 38.01 -15.05
C MET A 514 0.16 38.07 -15.58
N MET A 515 0.90 36.94 -15.63
CA MET A 515 2.22 36.90 -16.25
C MET A 515 2.17 36.95 -17.78
N ASP A 516 1.18 36.30 -18.40
CA ASP A 516 0.98 36.34 -19.87
C ASP A 516 0.44 37.68 -20.38
N GLN A 517 -0.05 38.57 -19.51
CA GLN A 517 -0.46 39.93 -19.88
C GLN A 517 0.65 40.98 -19.68
N THR A 518 1.83 40.57 -19.21
CA THR A 518 2.98 41.46 -18.96
C THR A 518 4.20 41.19 -19.85
N ASN A 519 4.07 40.35 -20.89
CA ASN A 519 5.11 40.14 -21.90
C ASN A 519 4.68 40.60 -23.29
#